data_AF-A0A8H4UZ31-F1
#
_entry.id   AF-A0A8H4UZ31-F1
#
_cell.length_a   1.000
_cell.length_b   1.000
_cell.length_c   1.000
_cell.angle_alpha   90.00
_cell.angle_beta   90.00
_cell.angle_gamma   90.00
#
_symmetry.space_group_name_H-M   'P 1'
#
loop_
_entity.id
_entity.type
_entity.pdbx_description
1 polymer ?
#
loop_
_entity_poly.entity_id
_entity_poly.type
_entity_poly.pdbx_seq_one_letter_code
_entity_poly.pdbx_strand_id
1 'polypeptide(L)'
;MGKSQNRASFDPDAVETRRVWLGAYVMAVNASMALRRPLLCRWHPYMDECIEILQTSPDAEPSDRNLIHWAKLTHIAEEIAFQFSMDDPSSNLTLNDTKVQYALKGFEKQMDEWRREVRTEEYTPILQHSECIISIFMHEIAMHTEHNIDDFRTPFNSDFKTDVKFDRATAAQIDALTTCLTSIHTCLDCILSIESEIVVNLPTHLYARSAYAFIALLKLFSAVSSDNGLERVFSLADLKVEEYFDRIINHLKVS
;
A
#
# COMPACT_ATOMS: atom_id res chain seq x y z
N MET A 1 18.00 0.18 50.69
CA MET A 1 17.20 -0.91 50.06
C MET A 1 16.04 -0.26 49.32
N GLY A 2 16.23 0.03 48.03
CA GLY A 2 15.18 0.63 47.19
C GLY A 2 14.08 -0.40 46.94
N LYS A 3 12.83 -0.04 47.25
CA LYS A 3 11.67 -0.86 46.91
C LYS A 3 11.68 -1.04 45.39
N SER A 4 11.90 -2.26 44.91
CA SER A 4 11.58 -2.59 43.52
C SER A 4 10.07 -2.43 43.39
N GLN A 5 9.63 -1.33 42.79
CA GLN A 5 8.29 -1.26 42.24
C GLN A 5 8.16 -2.47 41.32
N ASN A 6 7.29 -3.42 41.70
CA ASN A 6 6.81 -4.44 40.79
C ASN A 6 6.36 -3.69 39.54
N ARG A 7 7.06 -3.88 38.40
CA ARG A 7 6.49 -3.57 37.10
C ARG A 7 5.16 -4.30 37.09
N ALA A 8 4.06 -3.56 36.94
CA ALA A 8 2.77 -4.19 36.67
C ALA A 8 3.01 -5.15 35.49
N SER A 9 2.77 -6.44 35.72
CA SER A 9 2.71 -7.41 34.65
C SER A 9 1.69 -6.86 33.66
N PHE A 10 2.12 -6.53 32.45
CA PHE A 10 1.17 -6.19 31.38
C PHE A 10 0.28 -7.42 31.21
N ASP A 11 -1.02 -7.24 31.41
CA ASP A 11 -1.99 -8.27 31.12
C ASP A 11 -2.00 -8.47 29.60
N PRO A 12 -1.57 -9.63 29.08
CA PRO A 12 -1.56 -9.88 27.64
C PRO A 12 -2.96 -9.73 27.04
N ASP A 13 -4.01 -10.00 27.82
CA ASP A 13 -5.39 -9.98 27.36
C ASP A 13 -6.06 -8.60 27.43
N ALA A 14 -5.40 -7.62 28.07
CA ALA A 14 -5.91 -6.25 28.15
C ALA A 14 -6.09 -5.60 26.77
N VAL A 15 -7.12 -4.76 26.65
CA VAL A 15 -7.49 -4.07 25.42
C VAL A 15 -6.32 -3.20 24.91
N GLU A 16 -5.61 -2.53 25.81
CA GLU A 16 -4.42 -1.74 25.51
C GLU A 16 -3.30 -2.61 24.93
N THR A 17 -3.08 -3.81 25.47
CA THR A 17 -2.07 -4.73 24.96
C THR A 17 -2.41 -5.18 23.53
N ARG A 18 -3.69 -5.46 23.26
CA ARG A 18 -4.19 -5.84 21.92
C ARG A 18 -4.05 -4.70 20.90
N ARG A 19 -4.34 -3.46 21.29
CA ARG A 19 -4.07 -2.26 20.46
C ARG A 19 -2.59 -2.16 20.10
N VAL A 20 -1.70 -2.35 21.08
CA VAL A 20 -0.25 -2.30 20.86
C VAL A 20 0.21 -3.43 19.92
N TRP A 21 -0.31 -4.64 20.08
CA TRP A 21 0.01 -5.76 19.20
C TRP A 21 -0.38 -5.50 17.75
N LEU A 22 -1.62 -5.07 17.50
CA LEU A 22 -2.08 -4.74 16.15
C LEU A 22 -1.33 -3.55 15.56
N GLY A 23 -1.10 -2.49 16.35
CA GLY A 23 -0.33 -1.34 15.90
C GLY A 23 1.12 -1.68 15.54
N ALA A 24 1.78 -2.51 16.36
CA ALA A 24 3.14 -2.97 16.09
C ALA A 24 3.21 -3.84 14.83
N TYR A 25 2.24 -4.74 14.64
CA TYR A 25 2.09 -5.53 13.42
C TYR A 25 1.92 -4.65 12.18
N VAL A 26 0.98 -3.68 12.23
CA VAL A 26 0.72 -2.74 11.13
C VAL A 26 2.00 -2.02 10.73
N MET A 27 2.74 -1.49 11.70
CA MET A 27 3.98 -0.78 11.45
C MET A 27 5.10 -1.69 10.91
N ALA A 28 5.22 -2.92 11.43
CA ALA A 28 6.24 -3.87 11.00
C ALA A 28 6.06 -4.28 9.53
N VAL A 29 4.84 -4.64 9.13
CA VAL A 29 4.52 -4.99 7.73
C VAL A 29 4.74 -3.79 6.82
N ASN A 30 4.30 -2.60 7.24
CA ASN A 30 4.51 -1.38 6.46
C ASN A 30 6.01 -1.08 6.25
N ALA A 31 6.84 -1.21 7.28
CA ALA A 31 8.28 -1.03 7.16
C ALA A 31 8.89 -2.07 6.21
N SER A 32 8.49 -3.34 6.32
CA SER A 32 8.92 -4.42 5.43
C SER A 32 8.60 -4.12 3.96
N MET A 33 7.36 -3.70 3.70
CA MET A 33 6.87 -3.33 2.37
C MET A 33 7.65 -2.15 1.77
N ALA A 34 7.88 -1.09 2.56
CA ALA A 34 8.59 0.11 2.08
C ALA A 34 10.09 -0.14 1.81
N LEU A 35 10.70 -1.04 2.58
CA LEU A 35 12.12 -1.36 2.48
C LEU A 35 12.42 -2.57 1.60
N ARG A 36 11.38 -3.25 1.07
CA ARG A 36 11.50 -4.52 0.34
C ARG A 36 12.33 -5.54 1.12
N ARG A 37 12.02 -5.68 2.41
CA ARG A 37 12.73 -6.57 3.35
C ARG A 37 11.86 -7.79 3.65
N PRO A 38 12.48 -8.93 4.00
CA PRO A 38 11.76 -10.08 4.53
C PRO A 38 10.92 -9.72 5.74
N LEU A 39 9.66 -10.11 5.68
CA LEU A 39 8.70 -9.86 6.74
C LEU A 39 8.89 -10.87 7.86
N LEU A 40 9.35 -10.39 9.02
CA LEU A 40 9.59 -11.22 10.20
C LEU A 40 8.37 -11.34 11.12
N CYS A 41 7.35 -10.50 10.93
CA CYS A 41 6.11 -10.51 11.72
C CYS A 41 4.96 -10.98 10.82
N ARG A 42 4.33 -12.09 11.18
CA ARG A 42 3.24 -12.69 10.41
C ARG A 42 1.92 -12.55 11.15
N TRP A 43 0.81 -12.56 10.41
CA TRP A 43 -0.50 -12.74 11.01
C TRP A 43 -0.56 -14.02 11.84
N HIS A 44 -1.22 -13.94 12.98
CA HIS A 44 -1.38 -15.04 13.94
C HIS A 44 -2.83 -15.09 14.41
N PRO A 45 -3.40 -16.26 14.75
CA PRO A 45 -4.78 -16.35 15.28
C PRO A 45 -5.10 -15.41 16.46
N TYR A 46 -4.06 -15.03 17.21
CA TYR A 46 -4.18 -14.03 18.27
C TYR A 46 -4.59 -12.64 17.75
N MET A 47 -4.25 -12.28 16.52
CA MET A 47 -4.67 -11.02 15.89
C MET A 47 -6.17 -11.03 15.56
N ASP A 48 -6.73 -12.19 15.19
CA ASP A 48 -8.17 -12.34 15.00
C ASP A 48 -8.91 -12.13 16.32
N GLU A 49 -8.40 -12.71 17.41
CA GLU A 49 -8.90 -12.50 18.76
C GLU A 49 -8.76 -11.02 19.20
N CYS A 50 -7.65 -10.37 18.84
CA CYS A 50 -7.48 -8.93 19.06
C CYS A 50 -8.56 -8.12 18.36
N ILE A 51 -8.86 -8.42 17.09
CA ILE A 51 -9.93 -7.75 16.35
C ILE A 51 -11.29 -7.97 17.03
N GLU A 52 -11.61 -9.21 17.40
CA GLU A 52 -12.88 -9.54 18.06
C GLU A 52 -13.05 -8.73 19.36
N ILE A 53 -12.05 -8.76 20.24
CA ILE A 53 -12.09 -8.02 21.51
C ILE A 53 -12.19 -6.51 21.29
N LEU A 54 -11.45 -5.95 20.33
CA LEU A 54 -11.54 -4.52 20.00
C LEU A 54 -12.89 -4.12 19.39
N GLN A 55 -13.68 -5.07 18.90
CA GLN A 55 -15.03 -4.82 18.41
C GLN A 55 -16.09 -4.91 19.51
N THR A 56 -15.92 -5.79 20.50
CA THR A 56 -16.98 -6.15 21.45
C THR A 56 -16.73 -5.71 22.89
N SER A 57 -15.49 -5.37 23.25
CA SER A 57 -15.14 -5.01 24.63
C SER A 57 -15.87 -3.75 25.11
N PRO A 58 -16.32 -3.70 26.38
CA PRO A 58 -16.83 -2.46 26.97
C PRO A 58 -15.77 -1.35 27.05
N ASP A 59 -14.49 -1.70 27.04
CA ASP A 59 -13.36 -0.76 27.08
C ASP A 59 -12.81 -0.44 25.66
N ALA A 60 -13.56 -0.80 24.62
CA ALA A 60 -13.22 -0.45 23.24
C ALA A 60 -13.45 1.04 22.99
N GLU A 61 -12.53 1.66 22.27
CA GLU A 61 -12.55 3.08 21.91
C GLU A 61 -12.99 3.25 20.45
N PRO A 62 -13.60 4.39 20.06
CA PRO A 62 -14.00 4.64 18.68
C PRO A 62 -12.84 4.50 17.66
N SER A 63 -11.62 4.83 18.08
CA SER A 63 -10.40 4.72 17.27
C SER A 63 -10.00 3.27 16.94
N ASP A 64 -10.47 2.29 17.73
CA ASP A 64 -10.16 0.88 17.50
C ASP A 64 -10.72 0.38 16.18
N ARG A 65 -11.85 0.94 15.72
CA ARG A 65 -12.44 0.62 14.42
C ARG A 65 -11.49 0.95 13.27
N ASN A 66 -10.82 2.10 13.35
CA ASN A 66 -9.83 2.48 12.36
C ASN A 66 -8.64 1.52 12.41
N LEU A 67 -8.14 1.21 13.61
CA LEU A 67 -7.02 0.27 13.78
C LEU A 67 -7.35 -1.13 13.20
N ILE A 68 -8.58 -1.60 13.37
CA ILE A 68 -9.04 -2.87 12.79
C ILE A 68 -8.97 -2.83 11.26
N HIS A 69 -9.46 -1.76 10.62
CA HIS A 69 -9.39 -1.64 9.16
C HIS A 69 -7.95 -1.53 8.66
N TRP A 70 -7.09 -0.80 9.38
CA TRP A 70 -5.66 -0.76 9.11
C TRP A 70 -4.98 -2.12 9.22
N ALA A 71 -5.32 -2.91 10.24
CA ALA A 71 -4.78 -4.25 10.43
C ALA A 71 -5.21 -5.19 9.30
N LYS A 72 -6.50 -5.16 8.91
CA LYS A 72 -7.03 -5.97 7.80
C LYS A 72 -6.39 -5.63 6.46
N LEU A 73 -6.30 -4.35 6.11
CA LEU A 73 -5.59 -3.90 4.91
C LEU A 73 -4.13 -4.34 4.92
N THR A 74 -3.47 -4.15 6.07
CA THR A 74 -2.06 -4.52 6.20
C THR A 74 -1.85 -6.03 6.08
N HIS A 75 -2.82 -6.84 6.51
CA HIS A 75 -2.79 -8.28 6.33
C HIS A 75 -2.87 -8.69 4.86
N ILE A 76 -3.77 -8.07 4.08
CA ILE A 76 -3.81 -8.28 2.62
C ILE A 76 -2.45 -7.92 1.99
N ALA A 77 -1.84 -6.82 2.42
CA ALA A 77 -0.51 -6.41 1.95
C ALA A 77 0.59 -7.44 2.29
N GLU A 78 0.55 -8.06 3.48
CA GLU A 78 1.43 -9.16 3.86
C GLU A 78 1.24 -10.38 2.94
N GLU A 79 0.00 -10.76 2.64
CA GLU A 79 -0.30 -11.90 1.78
C GLU A 79 0.17 -11.65 0.34
N ILE A 80 -0.06 -10.45 -0.18
CA ILE A 80 0.49 -9.99 -1.47
C ILE A 80 2.00 -10.05 -1.45
N ALA A 81 2.65 -9.52 -0.41
CA ALA A 81 4.11 -9.52 -0.33
C ALA A 81 4.69 -10.93 -0.37
N PHE A 82 4.05 -11.87 0.32
CA PHE A 82 4.45 -13.27 0.35
C PHE A 82 4.21 -13.98 -0.99
N GLN A 83 3.00 -13.89 -1.54
CA GLN A 83 2.62 -14.55 -2.80
C GLN A 83 3.40 -13.96 -4.01
N PHE A 84 3.58 -12.65 -3.96
CA PHE A 84 4.45 -11.75 -4.70
C PHE A 84 5.95 -12.08 -4.74
N SER A 85 6.48 -12.63 -3.66
CA SER A 85 7.93 -12.54 -3.34
C SER A 85 8.43 -11.09 -3.47
N MET A 86 7.72 -10.14 -2.85
CA MET A 86 7.96 -8.68 -2.99
C MET A 86 9.20 -8.20 -2.21
N ASP A 87 9.96 -9.12 -1.64
CA ASP A 87 11.21 -8.94 -0.91
C ASP A 87 12.40 -9.68 -1.55
N ASP A 88 12.16 -10.45 -2.62
CA ASP A 88 13.19 -11.21 -3.33
C ASP A 88 13.37 -10.70 -4.78
N PRO A 89 14.44 -9.92 -5.06
CA PRO A 89 14.72 -9.44 -6.41
C PRO A 89 15.18 -10.55 -7.36
N SER A 90 15.45 -11.76 -6.86
CA SER A 90 15.80 -12.93 -7.69
C SER A 90 14.59 -13.75 -8.14
N SER A 91 13.39 -13.39 -7.68
CA SER A 91 12.14 -14.01 -8.13
C SER A 91 11.93 -13.79 -9.63
N ASN A 92 11.40 -14.79 -10.33
CA ASN A 92 11.10 -14.72 -11.76
C ASN A 92 9.58 -14.62 -12.00
N LEU A 93 8.90 -13.85 -11.16
CA LEU A 93 7.46 -13.67 -11.27
C LEU A 93 7.10 -12.91 -12.54
N THR A 94 6.07 -13.39 -13.25
CA THR A 94 5.57 -12.76 -14.46
C THR A 94 4.05 -12.82 -14.51
N LEU A 95 3.43 -11.72 -14.92
CA LEU A 95 1.99 -11.65 -15.11
C LEU A 95 1.49 -12.51 -16.29
N ASN A 96 2.39 -13.10 -17.08
CA ASN A 96 2.04 -14.10 -18.08
C ASN A 96 1.69 -15.47 -17.48
N ASP A 97 2.07 -15.75 -16.23
CA ASP A 97 1.69 -16.99 -15.55
C ASP A 97 0.23 -16.91 -15.08
N THR A 98 -0.57 -17.89 -15.50
CA THR A 98 -1.96 -18.05 -15.07
C THR A 98 -2.12 -18.12 -13.55
N LYS A 99 -1.13 -18.68 -12.83
CA LYS A 99 -1.15 -18.71 -11.35
C LYS A 99 -1.03 -17.32 -10.75
N VAL A 100 -0.17 -16.47 -11.32
CA VAL A 100 0.00 -15.08 -10.89
C VAL A 100 -1.27 -14.28 -11.18
N GLN A 101 -1.85 -14.45 -12.38
CA GLN A 101 -3.12 -13.81 -12.73
C GLN A 101 -4.27 -14.26 -11.80
N TYR A 102 -4.34 -15.55 -11.47
CA TYR A 102 -5.35 -16.08 -10.56
C TYR A 102 -5.19 -15.52 -9.14
N ALA A 103 -3.95 -15.48 -8.64
CA ALA A 103 -3.65 -14.89 -7.34
C ALA A 103 -3.99 -13.39 -7.29
N LEU A 104 -3.64 -12.64 -8.34
CA LEU A 104 -4.01 -11.22 -8.48
C LEU A 104 -5.52 -11.01 -8.38
N LYS A 105 -6.31 -11.78 -9.14
CA LYS A 105 -7.79 -11.73 -9.06
C LYS A 105 -8.33 -12.15 -7.69
N GLY A 106 -7.64 -13.06 -6.99
CA GLY A 106 -7.95 -13.42 -5.61
C GLY A 106 -7.80 -12.22 -4.66
N PHE A 107 -6.70 -11.49 -4.76
CA PHE A 107 -6.45 -10.32 -3.92
C PHE A 107 -7.34 -9.12 -4.28
N GLU A 108 -7.66 -8.90 -5.57
CA GLU A 108 -8.68 -7.91 -5.97
C GLU A 108 -10.02 -8.20 -5.28
N LYS A 109 -10.45 -9.47 -5.26
CA LYS A 109 -11.68 -9.89 -4.57
C LYS A 109 -11.61 -9.68 -3.06
N GLN A 110 -10.47 -9.94 -2.43
CA GLN A 110 -10.28 -9.68 -1.00
C GLN A 110 -10.36 -8.17 -0.69
N MET A 111 -9.75 -7.32 -1.52
CA MET A 111 -9.86 -5.86 -1.40
C MET A 111 -11.31 -5.39 -1.52
N ASP A 112 -12.05 -5.93 -2.50
CA ASP A 112 -13.49 -5.65 -2.66
C ASP A 112 -14.33 -6.13 -1.45
N GLU A 113 -13.98 -7.27 -0.87
CA GLU A 113 -14.60 -7.81 0.34
C GLU A 113 -14.37 -6.88 1.53
N TRP A 114 -13.12 -6.51 1.78
CA TRP A 114 -12.76 -5.53 2.80
C TRP A 114 -13.50 -4.20 2.58
N ARG A 115 -13.54 -3.68 1.35
CA ARG A 115 -14.18 -2.40 1.06
C ARG A 115 -15.67 -2.40 1.40
N ARG A 116 -16.38 -3.52 1.21
CA ARG A 116 -17.80 -3.69 1.59
C ARG A 116 -18.03 -3.71 3.10
N GLU A 117 -17.03 -4.07 3.89
CA GLU A 117 -17.11 -4.04 5.36
C GLU A 117 -16.96 -2.63 5.93
N VAL A 118 -16.24 -1.74 5.24
CA VAL A 118 -15.97 -0.38 5.71
C VAL A 118 -17.21 0.51 5.55
N ARG A 119 -17.70 1.05 6.66
CA ARG A 119 -18.82 2.01 6.65
C ARG A 119 -18.43 3.33 6.01
N THR A 120 -19.40 4.03 5.41
CA THR A 120 -19.16 5.31 4.73
C THR A 120 -18.50 6.34 5.64
N GLU A 121 -18.86 6.39 6.92
CA GLU A 121 -18.31 7.35 7.88
C GLU A 121 -16.87 7.01 8.31
N GLU A 122 -16.47 5.74 8.17
CA GLU A 122 -15.14 5.23 8.51
C GLU A 122 -14.19 5.33 7.31
N TYR A 123 -14.72 5.46 6.09
CA TYR A 123 -13.96 5.55 4.83
C TYR A 123 -13.41 6.96 4.58
N THR A 124 -12.45 7.35 5.41
CA THR A 124 -11.76 8.64 5.30
C THR A 124 -10.81 8.70 4.09
N PRO A 125 -10.40 9.90 3.62
CA PRO A 125 -9.38 10.03 2.58
C PRO A 125 -8.07 9.30 2.91
N ILE A 126 -7.70 9.19 4.19
CA ILE A 126 -6.51 8.47 4.64
C ILE A 126 -6.68 6.96 4.48
N LEU A 127 -7.86 6.42 4.78
CA LEU A 127 -8.13 4.99 4.62
C LEU A 127 -8.20 4.60 3.14
N GLN A 128 -8.85 5.44 2.33
CA GLN A 128 -8.87 5.29 0.86
C GLN A 128 -7.47 5.37 0.25
N HIS A 129 -6.65 6.32 0.70
CA HIS A 129 -5.24 6.41 0.31
C HIS A 129 -4.51 5.09 0.57
N SER A 130 -4.74 4.47 1.73
CA SER A 130 -4.11 3.22 2.11
C SER A 130 -4.56 2.03 1.27
N GLU A 131 -5.85 1.94 0.96
CA GLU A 131 -6.39 0.97 -0.01
C GLU A 131 -5.73 1.13 -1.38
N CYS A 132 -5.63 2.36 -1.88
CA CYS A 132 -5.02 2.65 -3.17
C CYS A 132 -3.53 2.27 -3.19
N ILE A 133 -2.81 2.49 -2.09
CA ILE A 133 -1.40 2.08 -1.96
C ILE A 133 -1.23 0.56 -2.04
N ILE A 134 -2.11 -0.21 -1.41
CA ILE A 134 -2.09 -1.67 -1.48
C ILE A 134 -2.45 -2.13 -2.89
N SER A 135 -3.41 -1.47 -3.56
CA SER A 135 -3.71 -1.72 -4.97
C SER A 135 -2.50 -1.45 -5.87
N ILE A 136 -1.76 -0.35 -5.68
CA ILE A 136 -0.52 -0.07 -6.43
C ILE A 136 0.52 -1.17 -6.18
N PHE A 137 0.71 -1.54 -4.91
CA PHE A 137 1.65 -2.60 -4.51
C PHE A 137 1.28 -3.97 -5.09
N MET A 138 0.00 -4.24 -5.27
CA MET A 138 -0.48 -5.47 -5.87
C MET A 138 -0.26 -5.50 -7.40
N HIS A 139 -0.52 -4.37 -8.07
CA HIS A 139 -0.49 -4.29 -9.54
C HIS A 139 0.88 -3.91 -10.11
N GLU A 140 1.84 -3.48 -9.29
CA GLU A 140 3.15 -3.07 -9.79
C GLU A 140 3.92 -4.18 -10.50
N ILE A 141 3.59 -5.44 -10.25
CA ILE A 141 4.13 -6.60 -10.97
C ILE A 141 3.88 -6.50 -12.50
N ALA A 142 2.89 -5.71 -12.93
CA ALA A 142 2.60 -5.44 -14.34
C ALA A 142 3.59 -4.45 -14.98
N MET A 143 4.33 -3.69 -14.16
CA MET A 143 5.33 -2.70 -14.59
C MET A 143 6.73 -3.30 -14.78
N HIS A 144 6.90 -4.62 -14.66
CA HIS A 144 8.18 -5.32 -14.68
C HIS A 144 8.22 -6.49 -15.69
N THR A 145 9.37 -6.71 -16.34
CA THR A 145 9.60 -7.86 -17.26
C THR A 145 10.21 -9.04 -16.51
N GLU A 146 11.25 -8.73 -15.74
CA GLU A 146 11.85 -9.54 -14.68
C GLU A 146 11.46 -8.82 -13.38
N HIS A 147 11.04 -9.51 -12.34
CA HIS A 147 10.45 -8.99 -11.08
C HIS A 147 11.44 -8.10 -10.29
N ASN A 148 11.82 -6.97 -10.87
CA ASN A 148 12.82 -6.05 -10.35
C ASN A 148 12.18 -5.10 -9.34
N ILE A 149 11.89 -5.62 -8.16
CA ILE A 149 11.31 -4.86 -7.04
C ILE A 149 12.24 -3.76 -6.50
N ASP A 150 13.53 -3.74 -6.89
CA ASP A 150 14.52 -2.78 -6.36
C ASP A 150 14.20 -1.34 -6.75
N ASP A 151 13.56 -1.12 -7.90
CA ASP A 151 13.18 0.24 -8.33
C ASP A 151 12.17 0.90 -7.38
N PHE A 152 11.39 0.07 -6.66
CA PHE A 152 10.42 0.50 -5.67
C PHE A 152 10.95 0.42 -4.23
N ARG A 153 12.22 0.02 -4.06
CA ARG A 153 12.90 -0.02 -2.76
C ARG A 153 13.40 1.37 -2.39
N THR A 154 13.23 1.75 -1.12
CA THR A 154 13.82 2.99 -0.60
C THR A 154 15.30 2.78 -0.21
N PRO A 155 16.20 3.77 -0.46
CA PRO A 155 15.99 5.01 -1.20
C PRO A 155 15.77 4.77 -2.71
N PHE A 156 14.84 5.51 -3.32
CA PHE A 156 14.46 5.31 -4.72
C PHE A 156 15.62 5.62 -5.67
N ASN A 157 15.80 4.76 -6.68
CA ASN A 157 16.81 4.95 -7.72
C ASN A 157 16.32 5.96 -8.78
N SER A 158 17.22 6.77 -9.35
CA SER A 158 16.92 7.74 -10.40
C SER A 158 16.83 7.13 -11.80
N ASP A 159 17.34 5.91 -11.98
CA ASP A 159 17.34 5.21 -13.27
C ASP A 159 15.99 4.51 -13.53
N PHE A 160 14.95 5.29 -13.84
CA PHE A 160 13.59 4.78 -14.16
C PHE A 160 13.50 4.19 -15.57
N LYS A 161 14.39 3.26 -15.95
CA LYS A 161 14.31 2.60 -17.27
C LYS A 161 13.33 1.45 -17.22
N THR A 162 12.36 1.45 -18.14
CA THR A 162 11.44 0.33 -18.30
C THR A 162 12.01 -0.65 -19.31
N ASP A 163 12.41 -1.84 -18.85
CA ASP A 163 12.87 -2.93 -19.70
C ASP A 163 11.70 -3.75 -20.30
N VAL A 164 10.46 -3.31 -20.07
CA VAL A 164 9.24 -3.98 -20.56
C VAL A 164 8.91 -3.52 -21.98
N LYS A 165 8.95 -4.47 -22.91
CA LYS A 165 8.34 -4.31 -24.22
C LYS A 165 6.88 -4.77 -24.17
N PHE A 166 5.97 -3.81 -24.13
CA PHE A 166 4.51 -3.95 -24.20
C PHE A 166 3.97 -4.17 -25.62
N ASP A 167 4.83 -4.38 -26.63
CA ASP A 167 4.43 -4.73 -28.01
C ASP A 167 3.43 -5.90 -28.09
N ARG A 168 3.36 -6.74 -27.04
CA ARG A 168 2.39 -7.82 -26.84
C ARG A 168 1.77 -7.81 -25.44
N ALA A 169 1.43 -6.63 -24.89
CA ALA A 169 0.76 -6.55 -23.60
C ALA A 169 -0.50 -7.43 -23.58
N THR A 170 -0.61 -8.31 -22.59
CA THR A 170 -1.79 -9.16 -22.43
C THR A 170 -2.96 -8.33 -21.90
N ALA A 171 -4.19 -8.79 -22.08
CA ALA A 171 -5.37 -8.13 -21.51
C ALA A 171 -5.26 -7.99 -19.98
N ALA A 172 -4.70 -9.00 -19.30
CA ALA A 172 -4.44 -8.96 -17.87
C ALA A 172 -3.41 -7.89 -17.48
N GLN A 173 -2.38 -7.69 -18.30
CA GLN A 173 -1.40 -6.62 -18.06
C GLN A 173 -1.99 -5.23 -18.26
N ILE A 174 -2.81 -5.05 -19.30
CA ILE A 174 -3.51 -3.78 -19.53
C ILE A 174 -4.43 -3.47 -18.35
N ASP A 175 -5.25 -4.42 -17.92
CA ASP A 175 -6.17 -4.29 -16.79
C ASP A 175 -5.44 -3.92 -15.49
N ALA A 176 -4.32 -4.60 -15.20
CA ALA A 176 -3.50 -4.32 -14.04
C ALA A 176 -2.87 -2.92 -14.09
N LEU A 177 -2.34 -2.48 -15.24
CA LEU A 177 -1.77 -1.14 -15.40
C LEU A 177 -2.83 -0.05 -15.31
N THR A 178 -4.02 -0.27 -15.87
CA THR A 178 -5.14 0.67 -15.78
C THR A 178 -5.60 0.82 -14.33
N THR A 179 -5.70 -0.30 -13.60
CA THR A 179 -6.06 -0.29 -12.18
C THR A 179 -4.97 0.39 -11.34
N CYS A 180 -3.70 0.13 -11.66
CA CYS A 180 -2.57 0.82 -11.02
C CYS A 180 -2.63 2.33 -11.24
N LEU A 181 -2.81 2.81 -12.49
CA LEU A 181 -2.91 4.24 -12.79
C LEU A 181 -4.10 4.90 -12.09
N THR A 182 -5.26 4.25 -12.10
CA THR A 182 -6.46 4.73 -11.39
C THR A 182 -6.20 4.84 -9.89
N SER A 183 -5.52 3.86 -9.30
CA SER A 183 -5.17 3.85 -7.88
C SER A 183 -4.14 4.94 -7.55
N ILE A 184 -3.18 5.20 -8.43
CA ILE A 184 -2.21 6.31 -8.30
C ILE A 184 -2.94 7.65 -8.25
N HIS A 185 -3.80 7.93 -9.22
CA HIS A 185 -4.55 9.19 -9.26
C HIS A 185 -5.41 9.36 -8.02
N THR A 186 -6.18 8.33 -7.67
CA THR A 186 -7.05 8.33 -6.50
C THR A 186 -6.25 8.56 -5.21
N CYS A 187 -5.11 7.87 -5.06
CA CYS A 187 -4.20 8.04 -3.93
C CYS A 187 -3.71 9.50 -3.79
N LEU A 188 -3.29 10.13 -4.89
CA LEU A 188 -2.80 11.50 -4.88
C LEU A 188 -3.93 12.50 -4.63
N ASP A 189 -5.11 12.29 -5.22
CA ASP A 189 -6.28 13.11 -4.99
C ASP A 189 -6.79 13.00 -3.54
N CYS A 190 -6.65 11.84 -2.87
CA CYS A 190 -6.93 11.71 -1.44
C CYS A 190 -6.07 12.67 -0.60
N ILE A 191 -4.77 12.77 -0.87
CA ILE A 191 -3.90 13.72 -0.16
C ILE A 191 -4.32 15.17 -0.46
N LEU A 192 -4.62 15.48 -1.72
CA LEU A 192 -5.04 16.82 -2.13
C LEU A 192 -6.43 17.22 -1.60
N SER A 193 -7.25 16.26 -1.19
CA SER A 193 -8.57 16.50 -0.61
C SER A 193 -8.54 16.87 0.87
N ILE A 194 -7.43 16.60 1.56
CA ILE A 194 -7.25 16.93 2.97
C ILE A 194 -6.84 18.41 3.05
N GLU A 195 -7.31 19.14 4.05
CA GLU A 195 -6.94 20.56 4.23
C GLU A 195 -5.42 20.70 4.44
N SER A 196 -4.79 21.70 3.80
CA SER A 196 -3.34 21.88 3.83
C SER A 196 -2.76 21.98 5.24
N GLU A 197 -3.50 22.61 6.17
CA GLU A 197 -3.12 22.72 7.59
C GLU A 197 -3.09 21.34 8.29
N ILE A 198 -3.96 20.41 7.88
CA ILE A 198 -4.01 19.05 8.42
C ILE A 198 -2.94 18.20 7.74
N VAL A 199 -2.76 18.34 6.42
CA VAL A 199 -1.79 17.55 5.65
C VAL A 199 -0.42 17.62 6.31
N VAL A 200 0.07 18.81 6.65
CA VAL A 200 1.40 18.98 7.27
C VAL A 200 1.58 18.32 8.63
N ASN A 201 0.48 17.95 9.29
CA ASN A 201 0.47 17.24 10.57
C ASN A 201 0.26 15.72 10.42
N LEU A 202 0.11 15.23 9.18
CA LEU A 202 -0.04 13.80 8.93
C LEU A 202 1.21 13.01 9.32
N PRO A 203 1.05 11.76 9.76
CA PRO A 203 2.19 10.87 10.02
C PRO A 203 3.13 10.72 8.81
N THR A 204 4.44 10.72 9.06
CA THR A 204 5.48 10.61 8.01
C THR A 204 5.31 9.40 7.08
N HIS A 205 4.74 8.30 7.58
CA HIS A 205 4.53 7.10 6.76
C HIS A 205 3.56 7.37 5.58
N LEU A 206 2.57 8.25 5.73
CA LEU A 206 1.65 8.60 4.63
C LEU A 206 2.37 9.31 3.49
N TYR A 207 3.33 10.19 3.83
CA TYR A 207 4.18 10.84 2.84
C TYR A 207 5.07 9.86 2.08
N ALA A 208 5.68 8.91 2.79
CA ALA A 208 6.48 7.87 2.17
C ALA A 208 5.64 7.02 1.18
N ARG A 209 4.38 6.75 1.53
CA ARG A 209 3.43 6.08 0.64
C ARG A 209 3.02 6.92 -0.56
N SER A 210 2.75 8.22 -0.38
CA SER A 210 2.48 9.12 -1.50
C SER A 210 3.68 9.24 -2.45
N ALA A 211 4.90 9.28 -1.91
CA ALA A 211 6.11 9.24 -2.72
C ALA A 211 6.21 7.94 -3.54
N TYR A 212 5.88 6.80 -2.94
CA TYR A 212 5.80 5.52 -3.65
C TYR A 212 4.78 5.54 -4.81
N ALA A 213 3.61 6.17 -4.64
CA ALA A 213 2.65 6.37 -5.72
C ALA A 213 3.22 7.26 -6.86
N PHE A 214 3.98 8.31 -6.54
CA PHE A 214 4.69 9.11 -7.55
C PHE A 214 5.76 8.32 -8.30
N ILE A 215 6.48 7.41 -7.62
CA ILE A 215 7.46 6.54 -8.28
C ILE A 215 6.79 5.60 -9.27
N ALA A 216 5.65 5.00 -8.89
CA ALA A 216 4.84 4.22 -9.81
C ALA A 216 4.36 5.05 -11.01
N LEU A 217 3.94 6.29 -10.78
CA LEU A 217 3.53 7.21 -11.84
C LEU A 217 4.67 7.54 -12.82
N LEU A 218 5.86 7.85 -12.29
CA LEU A 218 7.04 8.15 -13.10
C LEU A 218 7.51 6.95 -13.92
N LYS A 219 7.38 5.74 -13.38
CA LYS A 219 7.64 4.51 -14.11
C LYS A 219 6.67 4.31 -15.27
N LEU A 220 5.37 4.47 -15.04
CA LEU A 220 4.38 4.44 -16.13
C LEU A 220 4.70 5.51 -17.18
N PHE A 221 5.12 6.71 -16.76
CA PHE A 221 5.50 7.78 -17.68
C PHE A 221 6.70 7.41 -18.54
N SER A 222 7.74 6.84 -17.93
CA SER A 222 8.90 6.34 -18.65
C SER A 222 8.54 5.22 -19.63
N ALA A 223 7.66 4.30 -19.21
CA ALA A 223 7.17 3.20 -20.04
C ALA A 223 6.38 3.68 -21.27
N VAL A 224 5.52 4.69 -21.10
CA VAL A 224 4.72 5.29 -22.19
C VAL A 224 5.56 6.22 -23.09
N SER A 225 6.57 6.88 -22.53
CA SER A 225 7.46 7.77 -23.29
C SER A 225 8.48 7.02 -24.14
N SER A 226 8.74 5.77 -23.80
CA SER A 226 9.62 4.87 -24.55
C SER A 226 8.83 4.17 -25.66
N ASP A 227 9.50 3.80 -26.77
CA ASP A 227 8.91 2.99 -27.85
C ASP A 227 8.77 1.52 -27.42
N ASN A 228 7.96 1.33 -26.37
CA ASN A 228 7.76 0.08 -25.69
C ASN A 228 6.36 -0.50 -25.98
N GLY A 229 5.49 0.17 -26.74
CA GLY A 229 4.15 -0.32 -27.12
C GLY A 229 3.02 0.09 -26.15
N LEU A 230 3.35 0.68 -25.00
CA LEU A 230 2.38 1.12 -24.00
C LEU A 230 1.70 2.44 -24.37
N GLU A 231 2.30 3.23 -25.26
CA GLU A 231 1.73 4.43 -25.87
C GLU A 231 0.43 4.16 -26.66
N ARG A 232 0.17 2.89 -26.98
CA ARG A 232 -1.08 2.44 -27.62
C ARG A 232 -2.23 2.29 -26.62
N VAL A 233 -1.92 2.20 -25.33
CA VAL A 233 -2.87 1.95 -24.24
C VAL A 233 -3.11 3.24 -23.44
N PHE A 234 -2.04 3.97 -23.14
CA PHE A 234 -2.10 5.22 -22.38
C PHE A 234 -1.48 6.36 -23.19
N SER A 235 -2.10 7.54 -23.15
CA SER A 235 -1.46 8.76 -23.64
C SER A 235 -0.65 9.41 -22.52
N LEU A 236 0.43 10.13 -22.86
CA LEU A 236 1.21 10.88 -21.86
C LEU A 236 0.37 11.89 -21.08
N ALA A 237 -0.68 12.43 -21.71
CA ALA A 237 -1.60 13.36 -21.08
C ALA A 237 -2.44 12.70 -19.97
N ASP A 238 -2.76 11.40 -20.11
CA ASP A 238 -3.54 10.67 -19.12
C ASP A 238 -2.79 10.54 -17.79
N LEU A 239 -1.45 10.54 -17.81
CA LEU A 239 -0.66 10.35 -16.60
C LEU A 239 -0.66 11.59 -15.70
N LYS A 240 -0.82 12.80 -16.26
CA LYS A 240 -0.88 14.07 -15.51
C LYS A 240 0.30 14.29 -14.55
N VAL A 241 1.50 13.84 -14.93
CA VAL A 241 2.69 13.86 -14.07
C VAL A 241 2.98 15.27 -13.55
N GLU A 242 3.15 16.24 -14.46
CA GLU A 242 3.44 17.64 -14.09
C GLU A 242 2.33 18.23 -13.22
N GLU A 243 1.06 18.00 -13.58
CA GLU A 243 -0.10 18.49 -12.82
C GLU A 243 -0.09 18.00 -11.38
N TYR A 244 0.10 16.70 -11.15
CA TYR A 244 0.11 16.14 -9.79
C TYR A 244 1.31 16.63 -8.97
N PHE A 245 2.50 16.74 -9.57
CA PHE A 245 3.65 17.32 -8.89
C PHE A 245 3.38 18.77 -8.47
N ASP A 246 2.89 19.61 -9.39
CA ASP A 246 2.59 21.01 -9.11
C ASP A 246 1.51 21.16 -8.04
N ARG A 247 0.42 20.40 -8.14
CA ARG A 247 -0.68 20.42 -7.16
C ARG A 247 -0.19 20.01 -5.77
N ILE A 248 0.56 18.91 -5.65
CA ILE A 248 1.08 18.45 -4.35
C ILE A 248 2.11 19.43 -3.78
N ILE A 249 3.06 19.91 -4.60
CA ILE A 249 4.07 20.88 -4.15
C ILE A 249 3.39 22.14 -3.62
N ASN A 250 2.39 22.66 -4.33
CA ASN A 250 1.66 23.84 -3.90
C ASN A 250 0.81 23.56 -2.66
N HIS A 251 0.21 22.37 -2.56
CA HIS A 251 -0.60 21.97 -1.42
C HIS A 251 0.21 21.82 -0.12
N LEU A 252 1.50 21.46 -0.21
CA LEU A 252 2.41 21.34 0.93
C LEU A 252 3.06 22.67 1.34
N LYS A 253 2.95 23.73 0.53
CA LYS A 253 3.41 25.07 0.91
C LYS A 253 2.41 25.65 1.90
N VAL A 254 2.65 25.46 3.19
CA VAL A 254 1.94 26.20 4.24
C VAL A 254 2.19 27.69 4.01
N SER A 255 1.13 28.45 3.73
CA SER A 255 1.16 29.91 3.70
C SER A 255 0.78 30.46 5.07
#